data_AF-A0A952XEZ1-F1
#
_entry.id   AF-A0A952XEZ1-F1
#
_cell.length_a   1.000
_cell.length_b   1.000
_cell.length_c   1.000
_cell.angle_alpha   90.00
_cell.angle_beta   90.00
_cell.angle_gamma   90.00
#
_symmetry.space_group_name_H-M   'P 1'
#
loop_
_entity.id
_entity.type
_entity.pdbx_description
1 polymer ?
#
loop_
_entity_poly.entity_id
_entity_poly.type
_entity_poly.pdbx_seq_one_letter_code
_entity_poly.pdbx_strand_id
1 'polypeptide(L)'
;MKTGRNIVDLAKELQRQAESKKDIVAPTSLLAMTPDASLSIRMSSETSLGEVVPVGQTAHRQIGTKLSIPAAYYDRMLQNAPELLASNVNHWFHDKPKPHLVRMLDGHVRAFLSDRYQRIDNYEVAEAALNRLDAAAGIERGQAA
;
A
#
# COMPACT_ATOMS: atom_id res chain seq x y z
N MET A 1 0.07 23.41 14.42
CA MET A 1 0.70 22.52 15.41
C MET A 1 -0.04 21.19 15.34
N LYS A 2 0.65 20.05 15.14
CA LYS A 2 -0.02 18.75 15.11
C LYS A 2 -0.29 18.35 16.57
N THR A 3 -1.55 18.37 16.98
CA THR A 3 -1.98 17.83 18.28
C THR A 3 -1.61 16.36 18.31
N GLY A 4 -0.66 15.97 19.17
CA GLY A 4 -0.25 14.57 19.30
C GLY A 4 -1.42 13.72 19.78
N ARG A 5 -1.59 12.52 19.22
CA ARG A 5 -2.51 11.52 19.77
C ARG A 5 -1.98 11.04 21.11
N ASN A 6 -2.87 10.72 22.06
CA ASN A 6 -2.49 10.02 23.29
C ASN A 6 -1.83 8.68 22.92
N ILE A 7 -0.86 8.21 23.70
CA ILE A 7 -0.18 6.93 23.49
C ILE A 7 -1.14 5.74 23.44
N VAL A 8 -2.24 5.78 24.23
CA VAL A 8 -3.29 4.75 24.19
C VAL A 8 -4.04 4.78 22.86
N ASP A 9 -4.37 5.98 22.35
CA ASP A 9 -5.04 6.15 21.06
C ASP A 9 -4.12 5.77 19.89
N LEU A 10 -2.82 6.04 20.03
CA LEU A 10 -1.82 5.59 19.08
C LEU A 10 -1.74 4.06 19.06
N ALA A 11 -1.68 3.40 20.21
CA ALA A 11 -1.65 1.93 20.29
C ALA A 11 -2.89 1.30 19.64
N LYS A 12 -4.08 1.85 19.93
CA LYS A 12 -5.34 1.42 19.29
C LYS A 12 -5.31 1.61 17.77
N GLU A 13 -4.81 2.74 17.29
CA GLU A 13 -4.67 2.98 15.85
C GLU A 13 -3.70 1.98 15.20
N LEU A 14 -2.54 1.74 15.82
CA LEU A 14 -1.55 0.80 15.30
C LEU A 14 -2.12 -0.62 15.22
N GLN A 15 -2.85 -1.05 16.25
CA GLN A 15 -3.54 -2.34 16.27
C GLN A 15 -4.58 -2.43 15.14
N ARG A 16 -5.43 -1.42 14.99
CA ARG A 16 -6.45 -1.35 13.93
C ARG A 16 -5.82 -1.42 12.54
N GLN A 17 -4.70 -0.73 12.30
CA GLN A 17 -3.98 -0.79 11.04
C GLN A 17 -3.31 -2.15 10.80
N ALA A 18 -2.81 -2.79 11.85
CA ALA A 18 -2.23 -4.13 11.77
C ALA A 18 -3.29 -5.19 11.40
N GLU A 19 -4.54 -5.00 11.86
CA GLU A 19 -5.67 -5.87 11.54
C GLU A 19 -6.24 -5.63 10.13
N SER A 20 -6.21 -4.39 9.64
CA SER A 20 -6.79 -4.03 8.33
C SER A 20 -5.81 -4.10 7.15
N LYS A 21 -4.50 -4.20 7.40
CA LYS A 21 -3.51 -4.24 6.32
C LYS A 21 -3.60 -5.52 5.51
N LYS A 22 -3.42 -5.40 4.19
CA LYS A 22 -3.36 -6.53 3.26
C LYS A 22 -2.23 -6.28 2.26
N ASP A 23 -1.19 -7.09 2.31
CA ASP A 23 -0.05 -6.98 1.43
C ASP A 23 -0.03 -8.18 0.47
N ILE A 24 0.07 -7.92 -0.83
CA ILE A 24 0.15 -8.96 -1.86
C ILE A 24 1.36 -8.73 -2.76
N VAL A 25 1.92 -9.80 -3.29
CA VAL A 25 2.89 -9.74 -4.38
C VAL A 25 2.21 -10.29 -5.62
N ALA A 26 2.09 -9.46 -6.65
CA ALA A 26 1.44 -9.84 -7.90
C ALA A 26 2.30 -9.42 -9.10
N PRO A 27 2.43 -10.26 -10.13
CA PRO A 27 2.96 -9.83 -11.41
C PRO A 27 2.03 -8.78 -12.03
N THR A 28 2.57 -7.79 -12.73
CA THR A 28 1.77 -6.74 -13.39
C THR A 28 0.81 -7.27 -14.45
N SER A 29 0.99 -8.50 -14.95
CA SER A 29 0.03 -9.17 -15.82
C SER A 29 -1.31 -9.51 -15.14
N LEU A 30 -1.34 -9.53 -13.80
CA LEU A 30 -2.55 -9.72 -13.00
C LEU A 30 -3.09 -8.40 -12.43
N LEU A 31 -2.47 -7.27 -12.79
CA LEU A 31 -2.84 -5.94 -12.35
C LEU A 31 -3.36 -5.14 -13.54
N ALA A 32 -4.42 -4.39 -13.33
CA ALA A 32 -4.91 -3.43 -14.33
C ALA A 32 -5.39 -2.16 -13.65
N MET A 33 -4.98 -1.01 -14.15
CA MET A 33 -5.58 0.26 -13.77
C MET A 33 -6.92 0.40 -14.49
N THR A 34 -7.96 0.73 -13.73
CA THR A 34 -9.30 0.95 -14.25
C THR A 34 -9.48 2.40 -14.73
N PRO A 35 -10.50 2.71 -15.56
CA PRO A 35 -10.77 4.05 -16.08
C PRO A 35 -10.91 5.17 -15.03
N ASP A 36 -11.26 4.82 -13.79
CA ASP A 36 -11.37 5.70 -12.62
C ASP A 36 -10.05 5.81 -11.82
N ALA A 37 -8.93 5.33 -12.38
CA ALA A 37 -7.61 5.29 -11.75
C ALA A 37 -7.50 4.40 -10.50
N SER A 38 -8.46 3.50 -10.27
CA SER A 38 -8.36 2.42 -9.28
C SER A 38 -7.48 1.26 -9.82
N LEU A 39 -7.08 0.34 -8.94
CA LEU A 39 -6.29 -0.85 -9.30
C LEU A 39 -7.15 -2.10 -9.17
N SER A 40 -7.37 -2.78 -10.29
CA SER A 40 -7.91 -4.13 -10.34
C SER A 40 -6.80 -5.15 -10.13
N ILE A 41 -7.00 -6.05 -9.17
CA ILE A 41 -6.08 -7.12 -8.81
C ILE A 41 -6.79 -8.46 -9.07
N ARG A 42 -6.26 -9.26 -10.00
CA ARG A 42 -6.76 -10.62 -10.28
C ARG A 42 -6.04 -11.64 -9.41
N MET A 43 -6.80 -12.50 -8.73
CA MET A 43 -6.28 -13.52 -7.82
C MET A 43 -5.84 -14.81 -8.56
N SER A 44 -6.36 -15.06 -9.75
CA SER A 44 -5.99 -16.19 -10.60
C SER A 44 -6.16 -15.84 -12.09
N SER A 45 -5.60 -16.69 -12.96
CA SER A 45 -5.74 -16.56 -14.42
C SER A 45 -7.16 -16.83 -14.92
N GLU A 46 -8.02 -17.45 -14.12
CA GLU A 46 -9.38 -17.79 -14.49
C GLU A 46 -10.35 -16.74 -13.97
N THR A 47 -10.96 -16.01 -14.91
CA THR A 47 -12.28 -15.32 -14.97
C THR A 47 -12.98 -14.84 -13.69
N SER A 48 -12.27 -14.71 -12.59
CA SER A 48 -12.76 -14.15 -11.33
C SER A 48 -12.72 -12.64 -11.47
N LEU A 49 -13.84 -11.97 -11.18
CA LEU A 49 -13.86 -10.51 -11.06
C LEU A 49 -12.76 -10.09 -10.07
N GLY A 50 -11.74 -9.40 -10.58
CA GLY A 50 -10.63 -8.92 -9.75
C GLY A 50 -11.12 -7.90 -8.73
N GLU A 51 -10.50 -7.88 -7.56
CA GLU A 51 -10.77 -6.87 -6.54
C GLU A 51 -10.34 -5.51 -7.07
N VAL A 52 -11.26 -4.54 -7.16
CA VAL A 52 -10.95 -3.16 -7.58
C VAL A 52 -10.79 -2.31 -6.32
N VAL A 53 -9.61 -1.74 -6.17
CA VAL A 53 -9.18 -1.03 -4.96
C VAL A 53 -8.72 0.38 -5.35
N PRO A 54 -9.24 1.45 -4.71
CA PRO A 54 -8.76 2.80 -4.94
C PRO A 54 -7.26 2.93 -4.69
N VAL A 55 -6.59 3.75 -5.49
CA VAL A 55 -5.14 3.95 -5.38
C VAL A 55 -4.85 5.27 -4.70
N GLY A 56 -4.06 5.23 -3.63
CA GLY A 56 -3.62 6.43 -2.93
C GLY A 56 -2.56 7.21 -3.71
N GLN A 57 -2.43 8.51 -3.45
CA GLN A 57 -1.48 9.40 -4.13
C GLN A 57 -0.04 8.88 -4.11
N THR A 58 0.41 8.31 -2.99
CA THR A 58 1.76 7.73 -2.86
C THR A 58 1.93 6.54 -3.81
N ALA A 59 0.94 5.66 -3.90
CA ALA A 59 0.97 4.52 -4.80
C ALA A 59 0.94 4.96 -6.27
N HIS A 60 0.13 5.95 -6.64
CA HIS A 60 0.15 6.56 -7.98
C HIS A 60 1.55 7.05 -8.38
N ARG A 61 2.20 7.82 -7.51
CA ARG A 61 3.57 8.30 -7.73
C ARG A 61 4.56 7.15 -7.92
N GLN A 62 4.42 6.09 -7.14
CA GLN A 62 5.28 4.92 -7.25
C GLN A 62 5.04 4.14 -8.54
N ILE A 63 3.78 3.95 -8.97
CA ILE A 63 3.43 3.35 -10.27
C ILE A 63 4.09 4.16 -11.39
N GLY A 64 3.88 5.47 -11.43
CA GLY A 64 4.49 6.34 -12.44
C GLY A 64 6.02 6.23 -12.47
N THR A 65 6.66 6.22 -11.31
CA THR A 65 8.12 6.05 -11.19
C THR A 65 8.59 4.69 -11.73
N LYS A 66 7.89 3.58 -11.38
CA LYS A 66 8.27 2.23 -11.84
C LYS A 66 8.08 2.04 -13.34
N LEU A 67 7.12 2.74 -13.93
CA LEU A 67 6.85 2.73 -15.37
C LEU A 67 7.60 3.83 -16.13
N SER A 68 8.45 4.61 -15.44
CA SER A 68 9.18 5.74 -16.02
C SER A 68 8.28 6.79 -16.68
N ILE A 69 7.06 6.99 -16.17
CA ILE A 69 6.13 8.04 -16.60
C ILE A 69 6.44 9.32 -15.81
N PRO A 70 6.71 10.47 -16.48
CA PRO A 70 7.00 11.72 -15.79
C PRO A 70 5.88 12.17 -14.86
N ALA A 71 6.23 12.56 -13.63
CA ALA A 71 5.25 12.86 -12.57
C ALA A 71 4.23 13.95 -12.96
N ALA A 72 4.67 15.05 -13.57
CA ALA A 72 3.77 16.13 -13.99
C ALA A 72 2.76 15.66 -15.05
N TYR A 73 3.18 14.76 -15.93
CA TYR A 73 2.29 14.19 -16.95
C TYR A 73 1.34 13.16 -16.34
N TYR A 74 1.84 12.33 -15.42
CA TYR A 74 1.02 11.39 -14.65
C TYR A 74 -0.09 12.13 -13.89
N ASP A 75 0.26 13.18 -13.14
CA ASP A 75 -0.69 13.98 -12.36
C ASP A 75 -1.72 14.68 -13.27
N ARG A 76 -1.28 15.20 -14.43
CA ARG A 76 -2.20 15.78 -15.43
C ARG A 76 -3.21 14.76 -15.95
N MET A 77 -2.78 13.53 -16.27
CA MET A 77 -3.69 12.48 -16.72
C MET A 77 -4.61 12.04 -15.59
N LEU A 78 -4.08 11.84 -14.37
CA LEU A 78 -4.87 11.45 -13.20
C LEU A 78 -6.04 12.42 -12.95
N GLN A 79 -5.81 13.73 -13.10
CA GLN A 79 -6.83 14.75 -12.85
C GLN A 79 -7.79 14.98 -14.02
N ASN A 80 -7.28 14.96 -15.26
CA ASN A 80 -8.03 15.46 -16.42
C ASN A 80 -8.39 14.37 -17.44
N ALA A 81 -7.73 13.22 -17.40
CA ALA A 81 -7.91 12.12 -18.36
C ALA A 81 -7.53 10.76 -17.75
N PRO A 82 -8.24 10.28 -16.71
CA PRO A 82 -7.88 9.06 -15.99
C PRO A 82 -7.99 7.80 -16.88
N GLU A 83 -8.83 7.81 -17.90
CA GLU A 83 -8.88 6.75 -18.93
C GLU A 83 -7.58 6.62 -19.71
N LEU A 84 -6.96 7.76 -20.08
CA LEU A 84 -5.66 7.79 -20.75
C LEU A 84 -4.55 7.30 -19.81
N LEU A 85 -4.62 7.69 -18.53
CA LEU A 85 -3.71 7.18 -17.51
C LEU A 85 -3.79 5.65 -17.43
N ALA A 86 -5.00 5.12 -17.33
CA ALA A 86 -5.26 3.69 -17.25
C ALA A 86 -4.69 2.95 -18.47
N SER A 87 -4.95 3.46 -19.68
CA SER A 87 -4.41 2.90 -20.92
C SER A 87 -2.87 2.86 -20.91
N ASN A 88 -2.24 3.97 -20.56
CA ASN A 88 -0.77 4.07 -20.49
C ASN A 88 -0.17 3.13 -19.45
N VAL A 89 -0.74 3.09 -18.25
CA VAL A 89 -0.28 2.19 -17.17
C VAL A 89 -0.42 0.73 -17.59
N ASN A 90 -1.57 0.35 -18.15
CA ASN A 90 -1.84 -1.02 -18.59
C ASN A 90 -0.93 -1.46 -19.75
N HIS A 91 -0.61 -0.55 -20.67
CA HIS A 91 0.35 -0.82 -21.73
C HIS A 91 1.70 -1.27 -21.14
N TRP A 92 2.26 -0.49 -20.20
CA TRP A 92 3.56 -0.80 -19.60
C TRP A 92 3.51 -1.98 -18.62
N PHE A 93 2.38 -2.22 -17.96
CA PHE A 93 2.18 -3.42 -17.14
C PHE A 93 2.29 -4.71 -17.96
N HIS A 94 1.84 -4.68 -19.22
CA HIS A 94 1.88 -5.83 -20.13
C HIS A 94 3.17 -5.95 -20.95
N ASP A 95 3.88 -4.85 -21.26
CA ASP A 95 5.12 -4.88 -22.05
C ASP A 95 6.18 -5.81 -21.43
N LYS A 96 6.46 -5.64 -20.13
CA LYS A 96 7.43 -6.47 -19.39
C LYS A 96 6.90 -6.80 -18.00
N PRO A 97 6.08 -7.86 -17.87
CA PRO A 97 5.45 -8.19 -16.61
C PRO A 97 6.47 -8.48 -15.51
N LYS A 98 6.32 -7.83 -14.35
CA LYS A 98 7.21 -8.00 -13.19
C LYS A 98 6.41 -8.11 -11.90
N PRO A 99 6.88 -8.90 -10.90
CA PRO A 99 6.27 -8.94 -9.59
C PRO A 99 6.48 -7.63 -8.85
N HIS A 100 5.39 -7.11 -8.28
CA HIS A 100 5.40 -5.93 -7.44
C HIS A 100 4.66 -6.20 -6.13
N LEU A 101 5.17 -5.62 -5.04
CA LEU A 101 4.49 -5.60 -3.76
C LEU A 101 3.42 -4.50 -3.78
N VAL A 102 2.16 -4.88 -3.68
CA VAL A 102 1.03 -3.98 -3.53
C VAL A 102 0.62 -4.01 -2.06
N ARG A 103 0.75 -2.86 -1.39
CA ARG A 103 0.39 -2.72 0.03
C ARG A 103 -0.94 -2.02 0.14
N MET A 104 -1.89 -2.64 0.83
CA MET A 104 -3.21 -2.09 1.10
C MET A 104 -3.40 -1.85 2.59
N LEU A 105 -4.17 -0.83 2.89
CA LEU A 105 -4.61 -0.48 4.24
C LEU A 105 -6.01 0.11 4.10
N ASP A 106 -6.96 -0.26 4.95
CA ASP A 106 -8.30 0.33 4.98
C ASP A 106 -8.97 0.39 3.60
N GLY A 107 -8.86 -0.69 2.82
CA GLY A 107 -9.51 -0.81 1.51
C GLY A 107 -8.94 0.09 0.41
N HIS A 108 -7.72 0.65 0.56
CA HIS A 108 -7.04 1.37 -0.52
C HIS A 108 -5.59 0.91 -0.68
N VAL A 109 -5.05 1.04 -1.89
CA VAL A 109 -3.63 0.80 -2.18
C VAL A 109 -2.83 1.99 -1.67
N ARG A 110 -2.08 1.78 -0.59
CA ARG A 110 -1.21 2.83 0.01
C ARG A 110 0.19 2.86 -0.62
N ALA A 111 0.67 1.74 -1.17
CA ALA A 111 1.98 1.68 -1.81
C ALA A 111 2.08 0.59 -2.91
N PHE A 112 2.93 0.86 -3.90
CA PHE A 112 3.32 -0.02 -5.01
C PHE A 112 4.85 -0.09 -5.09
N LEU A 113 5.43 -1.23 -4.71
CA LEU A 113 6.86 -1.35 -4.41
C LEU A 113 7.51 -2.50 -5.17
N SER A 114 8.84 -2.63 -5.07
CA SER A 114 9.50 -3.87 -5.49
C SER A 114 9.04 -5.01 -4.60
N ASP A 115 8.92 -6.20 -5.17
CA ASP A 115 8.81 -7.47 -4.44
C ASP A 115 9.87 -7.66 -3.33
N ARG A 116 11.10 -7.14 -3.51
CA ARG A 116 12.20 -7.17 -2.53
C ARG A 116 12.09 -6.14 -1.40
N TYR A 117 11.03 -5.33 -1.35
CA TYR A 117 10.89 -4.31 -0.32
C TYR A 117 10.59 -4.94 1.05
N GLN A 118 11.32 -4.53 2.09
CA GLN A 118 11.12 -5.05 3.45
C GLN A 118 9.86 -4.46 4.08
N ARG A 119 8.94 -5.33 4.49
CA ARG A 119 7.65 -4.94 5.09
C ARG A 119 7.84 -4.67 6.57
N ILE A 120 8.12 -3.43 6.91
CA ILE A 120 8.16 -2.94 8.29
C ILE A 120 7.03 -1.93 8.43
N ASP A 121 6.06 -2.19 9.32
CA ASP A 121 5.03 -1.23 9.69
C ASP A 121 5.27 -0.66 11.09
N ASN A 122 4.53 0.39 11.41
CA ASN A 122 4.65 1.10 12.67
C ASN A 122 4.31 0.22 13.88
N TYR A 123 3.44 -0.79 13.70
CA TYR A 123 3.08 -1.72 14.77
C TYR A 123 4.28 -2.55 15.22
N GLU A 124 5.01 -3.19 14.28
CA GLU A 124 6.18 -4.00 14.62
C GLU A 124 7.30 -3.13 15.22
N VAL A 125 7.45 -1.90 14.73
CA VAL A 125 8.43 -0.95 15.29
C VAL A 125 8.06 -0.55 16.72
N ALA A 126 6.79 -0.27 16.99
CA ALA A 126 6.32 0.11 18.32
C ALA A 126 6.47 -1.06 19.30
N GLU A 127 6.10 -2.27 18.92
CA GLU A 127 6.26 -3.48 19.73
C GLU A 127 7.74 -3.74 20.05
N ALA A 128 8.62 -3.67 19.04
CA ALA A 128 10.05 -3.83 19.23
C ALA A 128 10.63 -2.76 20.18
N ALA A 129 10.20 -1.50 20.05
CA ALA A 129 10.63 -0.42 20.92
C ALA A 129 10.16 -0.62 22.37
N LEU A 130 8.89 -1.00 22.58
CA LEU A 130 8.32 -1.27 23.91
C LEU A 130 9.04 -2.43 24.60
N ASN A 131 9.29 -3.53 23.88
CA ASN A 131 10.03 -4.67 24.41
C ASN A 131 11.44 -4.29 24.89
N ARG A 132 12.09 -3.33 24.20
CA ARG A 132 13.41 -2.82 24.60
C ARG A 132 13.34 -1.94 25.84
N LEU A 133 12.30 -1.12 25.98
CA LEU A 133 12.07 -0.29 27.16
C LEU A 133 11.75 -1.15 28.39
N ASP A 134 10.89 -2.16 28.24
CA ASP A 134 10.53 -3.10 29.31
C ASP A 134 11.79 -3.82 29.83
N ALA A 135 12.65 -4.32 28.92
CA ALA A 135 13.90 -4.99 29.27
C ALA A 135 14.94 -4.07 29.94
N ALA A 136 14.95 -2.79 29.59
CA ALA A 136 15.86 -1.80 30.19
C ALA A 136 15.37 -1.30 31.56
N ALA A 137 14.07 -1.32 31.81
CA ALA A 137 13.44 -0.77 33.01
C ALA A 137 13.03 -1.82 34.06
N GLY A 138 13.06 -3.12 33.73
CA GLY A 138 12.60 -4.18 34.65
C GLY A 138 11.10 -4.13 34.95
N ILE A 139 10.30 -3.54 34.05
CA ILE A 139 8.86 -3.33 34.24
C ILE A 139 8.10 -4.55 33.73
N GLU A 140 7.47 -5.30 34.63
CA GLU A 140 6.54 -6.37 34.25
C GLU A 140 5.23 -5.78 33.69
N ARG A 141 4.77 -6.31 32.56
CA ARG A 141 3.48 -5.91 31.98
C ARG A 141 2.35 -6.29 32.91
N GLY A 142 1.62 -5.30 33.42
CA GLY A 142 0.31 -5.53 34.02
C GLY A 142 -0.58 -6.22 32.99
N GLN A 143 -0.93 -7.48 33.26
CA GLN A 143 -1.83 -8.26 32.42
C GLN A 143 -3.16 -7.52 32.30
N ALA A 144 -3.57 -7.19 31.08
CA ALA A 144 -4.91 -6.70 30.81
C ALA A 144 -5.88 -7.87 31.01
N ALA A 145 -6.81 -7.70 31.96
CA ALA A 145 -7.98 -8.55 32.17
C ALA A 145 -9.07 -8.27 31.13
#